data_AF-A0A2G9ZQ15-F1
#
_entry.id   AF-A0A2G9ZQ15-F1
#
_cell.length_a   1.000
_cell.length_b   1.000
_cell.length_c   1.000
_cell.angle_alpha   90.00
_cell.angle_beta   90.00
_cell.angle_gamma   90.00
#
_symmetry.space_group_name_H-M   'P 1'
#
loop_
_entity.id
_entity.type
_entity.pdbx_description
1 polymer ?
#
loop_
_entity_poly.entity_id
_entity_poly.type
_entity_poly.pdbx_seq_one_letter_code
_entity_poly.pdbx_strand_id
1 'polypeptide(L)'
;LHCDNCDTAWKAAVDGFKKVHAEHFPPEPGDTVYIPFWRIQADVEGMRLASYKDLVQAANLPKAIRKGWEALPFFFWTPAFKIRPDRFLRLADQLTLTAPLEPMVPRIPKGRSFPVTLSAKEAAKGLMPSLISFVRPQREFLDRIDQIRIKPKSFSLVYFPFGESPHEWIQRRFGIVIDKNTLRLAKSL
;
A
#
# COMPACT_ATOMS: atom_id res chain seq x y z
N LEU A 1 -1.84 -3.89 -17.05
CA LEU A 1 -1.39 -3.16 -18.25
C LEU A 1 -1.49 -1.66 -17.98
N HIS A 2 -0.43 -0.91 -18.22
CA HIS A 2 -0.50 0.56 -18.24
C HIS A 2 -0.74 1.00 -19.68
N CYS A 3 -1.55 2.04 -19.88
CA CYS A 3 -1.69 2.67 -21.17
C CYS A 3 -1.33 4.15 -21.02
N ASP A 4 -0.15 4.52 -21.52
CA ASP A 4 0.36 5.89 -21.47
C ASP A 4 -0.46 6.86 -22.33
N ASN A 5 -1.21 6.35 -23.31
CA ASN A 5 -2.09 7.16 -24.16
C ASN A 5 -3.43 7.50 -23.48
N CYS A 6 -3.90 6.64 -22.56
CA CYS A 6 -5.20 6.78 -21.92
C CYS A 6 -5.10 7.12 -20.42
N ASP A 7 -3.88 7.37 -19.91
CA ASP A 7 -3.57 7.61 -18.50
C ASP A 7 -4.22 6.59 -17.53
N THR A 8 -4.40 5.34 -17.99
CA THR A 8 -5.24 4.36 -17.31
C THR A 8 -4.49 3.07 -17.02
N ALA A 9 -4.65 2.56 -15.81
CA ALA A 9 -4.23 1.20 -15.43
C ALA A 9 -5.38 0.20 -15.63
N TRP A 10 -5.05 -0.97 -16.16
CA TRP A 10 -6.01 -2.04 -16.44
C TRP A 10 -5.60 -3.34 -15.76
N LYS A 11 -6.57 -4.03 -15.15
CA LYS A 11 -6.41 -5.40 -14.63
C LYS A 11 -7.14 -6.40 -15.54
N ALA A 12 -6.56 -7.57 -15.76
CA ALA A 12 -7.26 -8.67 -16.39
C ALA A 12 -8.42 -9.14 -15.50
N ALA A 13 -9.56 -9.44 -16.11
CA ALA A 13 -10.75 -9.98 -15.51
C ALA A 13 -11.26 -11.13 -16.40
N VAL A 14 -12.23 -11.91 -15.90
CA VAL A 14 -12.81 -13.06 -16.62
C VAL A 14 -13.34 -12.65 -18.01
N ASP A 15 -13.92 -11.45 -18.11
CA ASP A 15 -14.50 -10.91 -19.36
C ASP A 15 -13.72 -9.70 -19.90
N GLY A 16 -12.38 -9.79 -19.92
CA GLY A 16 -11.52 -8.76 -20.54
C GLY A 16 -10.77 -7.89 -19.53
N PHE A 17 -10.68 -6.58 -19.77
CA PHE A 17 -9.90 -5.67 -18.91
C PHE A 17 -10.80 -4.73 -18.11
N LYS A 18 -10.58 -4.69 -16.78
CA LYS A 18 -11.23 -3.70 -15.92
C LYS A 18 -10.28 -2.55 -15.64
N LYS A 19 -10.79 -1.33 -15.82
CA LYS A 19 -10.10 -0.11 -15.40
C LYS A 19 -9.85 -0.16 -13.89
N VAL A 20 -8.66 0.25 -13.49
CA VAL A 20 -8.23 0.38 -12.10
C VAL A 20 -8.05 1.87 -11.83
N HIS A 21 -8.61 2.34 -10.71
CA HIS A 21 -8.36 3.70 -10.25
C HIS A 21 -6.87 3.85 -9.96
N ALA A 22 -6.23 4.85 -10.59
CA ALA A 22 -4.79 5.04 -10.50
C ALA A 22 -4.45 6.50 -10.18
N GLU A 23 -3.51 6.68 -9.26
CA GLU A 23 -3.12 7.98 -8.73
C GLU A 23 -1.62 8.02 -8.46
N HIS A 24 -1.04 9.20 -8.29
CA HIS A 24 0.35 9.33 -7.83
C HIS A 24 0.53 10.49 -6.86
N PHE A 25 1.52 10.37 -5.98
CA PHE A 25 1.99 11.51 -5.20
C PHE A 25 2.80 12.47 -6.08
N PRO A 26 2.75 13.80 -5.83
CA PRO A 26 3.54 14.76 -6.59
C PRO A 26 5.04 14.46 -6.53
N PRO A 27 5.79 14.68 -7.63
CA PRO A 27 7.19 14.28 -7.75
C PRO A 27 8.08 14.78 -6.60
N GLU A 28 9.17 14.05 -6.35
CA GLU A 28 10.27 14.52 -5.51
C GLU A 28 11.21 15.42 -6.35
N PRO A 29 11.96 16.36 -5.73
CA PRO A 29 12.99 17.10 -6.44
C PRO A 29 14.08 16.16 -7.02
N GLY A 30 14.45 16.38 -8.29
CA GLY A 30 15.48 15.62 -8.99
C GLY A 30 14.95 14.37 -9.73
N ASP A 31 15.85 13.45 -10.06
CA ASP A 31 15.51 12.22 -10.78
C ASP A 31 14.57 11.34 -9.95
N THR A 32 13.34 11.21 -10.44
CA THR A 32 12.27 10.46 -9.80
C THR A 32 11.97 9.18 -10.57
N VAL A 33 11.83 8.08 -9.83
CA VAL A 33 11.16 6.86 -10.31
C VAL A 33 9.89 6.64 -9.51
N TYR A 34 8.81 6.31 -10.21
CA TYR A 34 7.52 6.02 -9.60
C TYR A 34 7.36 4.53 -9.31
N ILE A 35 7.17 4.16 -8.04
CA ILE A 35 7.02 2.76 -7.62
C ILE A 35 5.57 2.51 -7.18
N PRO A 36 4.88 1.47 -7.71
CA PRO A 36 3.46 1.26 -7.49
C PRO A 36 3.15 0.47 -6.21
N PHE A 37 2.09 0.88 -5.52
CA PHE A 37 1.52 0.23 -4.35
C PHE A 37 0.00 0.13 -4.49
N TRP A 38 -0.59 -0.90 -3.87
CA TRP A 38 -2.03 -1.00 -3.73
C TRP A 38 -2.45 -0.28 -2.45
N ARG A 39 -3.41 0.65 -2.59
CA ARG A 39 -4.21 1.19 -1.49
C ARG A 39 -5.54 0.44 -1.47
N ILE A 40 -5.85 -0.20 -0.34
CA ILE A 40 -6.96 -1.15 -0.25
C ILE A 40 -7.89 -0.73 0.89
N GLN A 41 -9.15 -0.49 0.54
CA GLN A 41 -10.19 -0.24 1.54
C GLN A 41 -10.73 -1.58 2.06
N ALA A 42 -10.50 -1.80 3.36
CA ALA A 42 -10.89 -2.91 4.21
C ALA A 42 -12.24 -2.77 4.95
N ASP A 43 -13.18 -3.72 4.87
CA ASP A 43 -14.01 -4.01 6.06
C ASP A 43 -13.28 -5.04 6.92
N VAL A 44 -13.16 -4.78 8.22
CA VAL A 44 -12.58 -5.72 9.18
C VAL A 44 -13.67 -6.09 10.19
N GLU A 45 -14.13 -7.34 10.13
CA GLU A 45 -15.08 -7.90 11.08
C GLU A 45 -14.33 -8.49 12.27
N GLY A 46 -14.96 -8.45 13.45
CA GLY A 46 -14.36 -8.93 14.70
C GLY A 46 -13.50 -7.89 15.44
N MET A 47 -13.21 -6.74 14.82
CA MET A 47 -12.62 -5.57 15.49
C MET A 47 -12.99 -4.26 14.80
N ARG A 48 -12.94 -3.15 15.52
CA ARG A 48 -13.12 -1.83 14.92
C ARG A 48 -11.81 -1.39 14.27
N LEU A 49 -11.81 -1.24 12.94
CA LEU A 49 -10.68 -0.71 12.18
C LEU A 49 -11.17 -0.03 10.90
N ALA A 50 -11.78 1.15 11.04
CA ALA A 50 -12.39 1.88 9.91
C ALA A 50 -11.75 3.25 9.67
N SER A 51 -11.07 3.81 10.66
CA SER A 51 -10.51 5.16 10.63
C SER A 51 -9.04 5.22 11.05
N TYR A 52 -8.39 6.35 10.79
CA TYR A 52 -7.02 6.60 11.25
C TYR A 52 -6.91 6.56 12.77
N LYS A 53 -7.94 7.04 13.49
CA LYS A 53 -8.04 6.86 14.94
C LYS A 53 -8.00 5.39 15.33
N ASP A 54 -8.80 4.55 14.67
CA ASP A 54 -8.86 3.13 14.99
C ASP A 54 -7.51 2.46 14.73
N LEU A 55 -6.79 2.86 13.67
CA LEU A 55 -5.43 2.39 13.41
C LEU A 55 -4.46 2.76 14.55
N VAL A 56 -4.47 4.02 14.99
CA VAL A 56 -3.62 4.49 16.09
C VAL A 56 -3.87 3.68 17.36
N GLN A 57 -5.13 3.38 17.66
CA GLN A 57 -5.51 2.55 18.81
C GLN A 57 -5.12 1.09 18.63
N ALA A 58 -5.48 0.49 17.50
CA ALA A 58 -5.23 -0.93 17.21
C ALA A 58 -3.74 -1.28 17.13
N ALA A 59 -2.89 -0.36 16.64
CA ALA A 59 -1.46 -0.54 16.59
C ALA A 59 -0.71 0.01 17.82
N ASN A 60 -1.45 0.57 18.80
CA ASN A 60 -0.90 1.23 19.98
C ASN A 60 0.21 2.24 19.64
N LEU A 61 -0.04 3.11 18.65
CA LEU A 61 0.95 4.09 18.21
C LEU A 61 1.15 5.18 19.27
N PRO A 62 2.38 5.68 19.47
CA PRO A 62 2.67 6.75 20.44
C PRO A 62 2.20 8.12 19.90
N LYS A 63 0.89 8.28 19.69
CA LYS A 63 0.26 9.47 19.11
C LYS A 63 -0.99 9.84 19.92
N ALA A 64 -1.09 11.11 20.33
CA ALA A 64 -2.34 11.64 20.89
C ALA A 64 -3.39 11.78 19.78
N ILE A 65 -4.55 11.15 19.97
CA ILE A 65 -5.68 11.20 19.02
C ILE A 65 -6.23 12.63 18.96
N ARG A 66 -6.37 13.16 17.74
CA ARG A 66 -6.87 14.52 17.49
C ARG A 66 -8.30 14.47 16.92
N LYS A 67 -9.07 15.54 17.17
CA LYS A 67 -10.41 15.72 16.60
C LYS A 67 -10.35 15.61 15.07
N GLY A 68 -11.22 14.79 14.50
CA GLY A 68 -11.33 14.59 13.05
C GLY A 68 -10.62 13.33 12.55
N TRP A 69 -9.79 12.68 13.37
CA TRP A 69 -9.17 11.40 13.00
C TRP A 69 -10.16 10.25 12.89
N GLU A 70 -11.35 10.41 13.48
CA GLU A 70 -12.50 9.53 13.28
C GLU A 70 -13.03 9.54 11.85
N ALA A 71 -12.90 10.67 11.15
CA ALA A 71 -13.43 10.88 9.79
C ALA A 71 -12.41 10.51 8.71
N LEU A 72 -11.14 10.32 9.07
CA LEU A 72 -10.08 9.92 8.14
C LEU A 72 -10.17 8.40 7.91
N PRO A 73 -10.49 7.94 6.69
CA PRO A 73 -10.66 6.51 6.43
C PRO A 73 -9.34 5.74 6.58
N PHE A 74 -9.44 4.53 7.11
CA PHE A 74 -8.33 3.59 7.15
C PHE A 74 -8.16 2.87 5.81
N PHE A 75 -6.91 2.69 5.40
CA PHE A 75 -6.54 1.88 4.24
C PHE A 75 -5.37 0.98 4.60
N PHE A 76 -5.41 -0.26 4.11
CA PHE A 76 -4.21 -1.07 4.01
C PHE A 76 -3.40 -0.62 2.80
N TRP A 77 -2.09 -0.73 2.93
CA TRP A 77 -1.14 -0.49 1.84
C TRP A 77 -0.28 -1.72 1.62
N THR A 78 -0.05 -2.09 0.37
CA THR A 78 0.84 -3.20 0.02
C THR A 78 1.63 -2.91 -1.25
N PRO A 79 2.82 -3.49 -1.45
CA PRO A 79 3.50 -3.47 -2.75
C PRO A 79 2.58 -3.94 -3.90
N ALA A 80 2.63 -3.29 -5.06
CA ALA A 80 1.98 -3.76 -6.30
C ALA A 80 2.93 -4.57 -7.20
N PHE A 81 4.01 -5.06 -6.62
CA PHE A 81 5.07 -5.80 -7.29
C PHE A 81 5.53 -6.98 -6.42
N LYS A 82 6.02 -8.04 -7.06
CA LYS A 82 6.48 -9.27 -6.39
C LYS A 82 7.84 -9.06 -5.74
N ILE A 83 7.95 -9.37 -4.44
CA ILE A 83 9.20 -9.40 -3.68
C ILE A 83 9.15 -10.56 -2.66
N ARG A 84 10.26 -10.79 -1.94
CA ARG A 84 10.29 -11.79 -0.87
C ARG A 84 9.22 -11.48 0.20
N PRO A 85 8.51 -12.49 0.74
CA PRO A 85 7.37 -12.28 1.65
C PRO A 85 7.68 -11.44 2.89
N ASP A 86 8.86 -11.60 3.49
CA ASP A 86 9.30 -10.84 4.67
C ASP A 86 9.42 -9.33 4.36
N ARG A 87 9.95 -8.99 3.18
CA ARG A 87 10.07 -7.61 2.70
C ARG A 87 8.71 -7.05 2.28
N PHE A 88 7.85 -7.89 1.71
CA PHE A 88 6.47 -7.52 1.37
C PHE A 88 5.70 -7.06 2.60
N LEU A 89 5.70 -7.86 3.68
CA LEU A 89 5.00 -7.52 4.92
C LEU A 89 5.58 -6.28 5.58
N ARG A 90 6.92 -6.17 5.66
CA ARG A 90 7.57 -4.99 6.23
C ARG A 90 7.15 -3.69 5.51
N LEU A 91 7.15 -3.68 4.17
CA LEU A 91 6.73 -2.51 3.40
C LEU A 91 5.24 -2.22 3.54
N ALA A 92 4.41 -3.27 3.56
CA ALA A 92 2.97 -3.13 3.76
C ALA A 92 2.66 -2.48 5.12
N ASP A 93 3.30 -2.96 6.18
CA ASP A 93 3.12 -2.45 7.55
C ASP A 93 3.61 -1.02 7.67
N GLN A 94 4.82 -0.75 7.17
CA GLN A 94 5.42 0.59 7.24
C GLN A 94 4.50 1.63 6.58
N LEU A 95 4.02 1.35 5.38
CA LEU A 95 3.10 2.25 4.67
C LEU A 95 1.73 2.35 5.35
N THR A 96 1.18 1.23 5.81
CA THR A 96 -0.12 1.21 6.51
C THR A 96 -0.07 2.05 7.78
N LEU A 97 0.99 1.91 8.58
CA LEU A 97 1.19 2.66 9.83
C LEU A 97 1.56 4.13 9.59
N THR A 98 2.24 4.44 8.48
CA THR A 98 2.51 5.82 8.08
C THR A 98 1.22 6.52 7.69
N ALA A 99 0.28 5.79 7.06
CA ALA A 99 -0.99 6.27 6.55
C ALA A 99 -0.83 7.57 5.72
N PRO A 100 -0.29 7.51 4.49
CA PRO A 100 -0.18 8.67 3.61
C PRO A 100 -1.55 9.30 3.34
N LEU A 101 -1.76 10.52 3.84
CA LEU A 101 -3.01 11.29 3.66
C LEU A 101 -2.82 12.52 2.76
N GLU A 102 -1.62 12.71 2.20
CA GLU A 102 -1.33 13.83 1.32
C GLU A 102 -2.19 13.77 0.03
N PRO A 103 -2.52 14.93 -0.57
CA PRO A 103 -3.21 14.97 -1.84
C PRO A 103 -2.45 14.22 -2.93
N MET A 104 -3.19 13.45 -3.73
CA MET A 104 -2.67 12.71 -4.88
C MET A 104 -3.25 13.27 -6.18
N VAL A 105 -2.51 13.09 -7.27
CA VAL A 105 -2.97 13.45 -8.62
C VAL A 105 -3.69 12.24 -9.22
N PRO A 106 -4.96 12.36 -9.68
CA PRO A 106 -5.81 11.24 -10.07
C PRO A 106 -5.53 10.73 -11.49
N ARG A 107 -4.28 10.35 -11.76
CA ARG A 107 -3.82 9.70 -13.00
C ARG A 107 -2.54 8.91 -12.73
N ILE A 108 -2.15 8.06 -13.68
CA ILE A 108 -0.81 7.46 -13.67
C ILE A 108 0.27 8.56 -13.82
N PRO A 109 1.45 8.39 -13.22
CA PRO A 109 2.52 9.36 -13.36
C PRO A 109 3.11 9.31 -14.78
N LYS A 110 3.56 10.47 -15.27
CA LYS A 110 4.40 10.54 -16.47
C LYS A 110 5.86 10.26 -16.09
N GLY A 111 6.59 9.58 -16.97
CA GLY A 111 8.03 9.29 -16.79
C GLY A 111 8.32 7.88 -16.31
N ARG A 112 9.50 7.69 -15.69
CA ARG A 112 9.98 6.35 -15.30
C ARG A 112 9.11 5.77 -14.19
N SER A 113 8.54 4.60 -14.43
CA SER A 113 7.74 3.86 -13.45
C SER A 113 8.16 2.40 -13.36
N PHE A 114 8.07 1.84 -12.16
CA PHE A 114 8.27 0.41 -11.92
C PHE A 114 7.00 -0.36 -12.33
N PRO A 115 7.12 -1.55 -12.94
CA PRO A 115 5.96 -2.30 -13.40
C PRO A 115 5.12 -2.84 -12.23
N VAL A 116 3.81 -2.95 -12.47
CA VAL A 116 2.91 -3.71 -11.59
C VAL A 116 3.05 -5.18 -11.92
N THR A 117 3.66 -5.95 -11.01
CA THR A 117 3.88 -7.40 -11.19
C THR A 117 3.07 -8.26 -10.22
N LEU A 118 2.29 -7.64 -9.32
CA LEU A 118 1.44 -8.33 -8.34
C LEU A 118 0.03 -7.76 -8.39
N SER A 119 -0.96 -8.63 -8.63
CA SER A 119 -2.35 -8.20 -8.81
C SER A 119 -3.02 -7.78 -7.49
N ALA A 120 -4.06 -6.96 -7.56
CA ALA A 120 -4.85 -6.56 -6.40
C ALA A 120 -5.40 -7.77 -5.59
N LYS A 121 -5.75 -8.88 -6.26
CA LYS A 121 -6.23 -10.10 -5.61
C LYS A 121 -5.13 -10.83 -4.85
N GLU A 122 -3.91 -10.85 -5.40
CA GLU A 122 -2.73 -11.37 -4.69
C GLU A 122 -2.36 -10.48 -3.51
N ALA A 123 -2.38 -9.16 -3.69
CA ALA A 123 -2.12 -8.19 -2.64
C ALA A 123 -3.05 -8.35 -1.45
N ALA A 124 -4.34 -8.58 -1.72
CA ALA A 124 -5.36 -8.81 -0.69
C ALA A 124 -5.05 -10.02 0.22
N LYS A 125 -4.27 -11.01 -0.24
CA LYS A 125 -3.86 -12.15 0.60
C LYS A 125 -2.89 -11.74 1.71
N GLY A 126 -2.20 -10.61 1.55
CA GLY A 126 -1.27 -10.05 2.54
C GLY A 126 -1.94 -9.25 3.66
N LEU A 127 -3.25 -8.95 3.57
CA LEU A 127 -3.92 -8.08 4.54
C LEU A 127 -3.97 -8.66 5.95
N MET A 128 -4.34 -9.94 6.08
CA MET A 128 -4.39 -10.60 7.39
C MET A 128 -2.99 -10.72 8.02
N PRO A 129 -1.96 -11.20 7.28
CA PRO A 129 -0.58 -11.15 7.77
C PRO A 129 -0.11 -9.76 8.23
N SER A 130 -0.44 -8.70 7.48
CA SER A 130 -0.11 -7.32 7.85
C SER A 130 -0.87 -6.86 9.10
N LEU A 131 -2.16 -7.20 9.21
CA LEU A 131 -2.95 -6.91 10.41
C LEU A 131 -2.33 -7.58 11.66
N ILE A 132 -1.94 -8.85 11.56
CA ILE A 132 -1.27 -9.60 12.64
C ILE A 132 0.05 -8.94 13.05
N SER A 133 0.82 -8.41 12.10
CA SER A 133 2.15 -7.87 12.38
C SER A 133 2.12 -6.50 13.03
N PHE A 134 1.10 -5.66 12.78
CA PHE A 134 1.02 -4.32 13.38
C PHE A 134 0.04 -4.19 14.56
N VAL A 135 -0.96 -5.05 14.72
CA VAL A 135 -1.92 -4.94 15.84
C VAL A 135 -1.25 -5.24 17.18
N ARG A 136 -1.63 -4.48 18.21
CA ARG A 136 -1.13 -4.59 19.59
C ARG A 136 -2.28 -4.52 20.60
N PRO A 137 -2.25 -5.29 21.70
CA PRO A 137 -1.27 -6.33 22.04
C PRO A 137 -1.41 -7.55 21.14
N GLN A 138 -0.29 -8.08 20.61
CA GLN A 138 -0.33 -9.12 19.60
C GLN A 138 -0.93 -10.44 20.13
N ARG A 139 -0.65 -10.79 21.39
CA ARG A 139 -1.15 -12.01 22.02
C ARG A 139 -2.68 -12.05 22.06
N GLU A 140 -3.30 -11.00 22.58
CA GLU A 140 -4.77 -10.89 22.68
C GLU A 140 -5.44 -10.90 21.31
N PHE A 141 -4.79 -10.32 20.31
CA PHE A 141 -5.27 -10.37 18.93
C PHE A 141 -5.23 -11.79 18.36
N LEU A 142 -4.12 -12.52 18.58
CA LEU A 142 -3.97 -13.91 18.13
C LEU A 142 -4.98 -14.85 18.81
N ASP A 143 -5.29 -14.63 20.09
CA ASP A 143 -6.27 -15.43 20.83
C ASP A 143 -7.69 -15.33 20.25
N ARG A 144 -7.98 -14.30 19.43
CA ARG A 144 -9.30 -14.06 18.79
C ARG A 144 -9.23 -14.01 17.27
N ILE A 145 -8.13 -14.46 16.67
CA ILE A 145 -7.90 -14.34 15.22
C ILE A 145 -8.96 -15.06 14.37
N ASP A 146 -9.55 -16.13 14.93
CA ASP A 146 -10.62 -16.91 14.33
C ASP A 146 -11.91 -16.11 14.11
N GLN A 147 -12.11 -15.03 14.90
CA GLN A 147 -13.22 -14.09 14.79
C GLN A 147 -12.95 -12.97 13.76
N ILE A 148 -11.72 -12.83 13.28
CA ILE A 148 -11.33 -11.75 12.37
C ILE A 148 -11.58 -12.15 10.93
N ARG A 149 -12.30 -11.31 10.18
CA ARG A 149 -12.47 -11.45 8.73
C ARG A 149 -12.19 -10.12 8.05
N ILE A 150 -11.40 -10.16 6.98
CA ILE A 150 -11.08 -8.97 6.18
C ILE A 150 -11.77 -9.11 4.82
N LYS A 151 -12.60 -8.13 4.47
CA LYS A 151 -13.36 -8.09 3.21
C LYS A 151 -12.94 -6.86 2.39
N PRO A 152 -11.99 -7.01 1.43
CA PRO A 152 -11.60 -5.94 0.51
C PRO A 152 -12.80 -5.36 -0.24
N LYS A 153 -12.92 -4.03 -0.26
CA LYS A 153 -14.01 -3.30 -0.92
C LYS A 153 -13.57 -2.64 -2.21
N SER A 154 -12.48 -1.90 -2.14
CA SER A 154 -11.96 -1.12 -3.25
C SER A 154 -10.44 -1.18 -3.28
N PHE A 155 -9.89 -1.00 -4.48
CA PHE A 155 -8.47 -1.04 -4.75
C PHE A 155 -8.11 0.16 -5.60
N SER A 156 -7.09 0.90 -5.18
CA SER A 156 -6.48 1.97 -5.97
C SER A 156 -5.01 1.66 -6.16
N LEU A 157 -4.52 1.85 -7.38
CA LEU A 157 -3.12 1.75 -7.72
C LEU A 157 -2.46 3.11 -7.50
N VAL A 158 -1.55 3.20 -6.55
CA VAL A 158 -0.92 4.48 -6.16
C VAL A 158 0.56 4.41 -6.42
N TYR A 159 1.09 5.37 -7.17
CA TYR A 159 2.51 5.49 -7.43
C TYR A 159 3.16 6.50 -6.50
N PHE A 160 4.22 6.06 -5.83
CA PHE A 160 5.03 6.91 -4.96
C PHE A 160 6.29 7.34 -5.71
N PRO A 161 6.66 8.62 -5.66
CA PRO A 161 7.91 9.13 -6.21
C PRO A 161 9.06 8.79 -5.26
N PHE A 162 10.07 8.12 -5.79
CA PHE A 162 11.31 7.85 -5.09
C PHE A 162 12.45 8.59 -5.77
N GLY A 163 13.31 9.22 -4.98
CA GLY A 163 14.62 9.64 -5.43
C GLY A 163 15.52 8.43 -5.65
N GLU A 164 16.37 8.50 -6.68
CA GLU A 164 17.26 7.40 -7.05
C GLU A 164 18.69 7.64 -6.54
N SER A 165 19.23 6.68 -5.79
CA SER A 165 20.66 6.57 -5.47
C SER A 165 21.27 5.38 -6.23
N PRO A 166 22.59 5.11 -6.18
CA PRO A 166 23.18 3.96 -6.86
C PRO A 166 22.57 2.61 -6.43
N HIS A 167 22.27 2.43 -5.15
CA HIS A 167 21.84 1.14 -4.60
C HIS A 167 20.39 1.13 -4.09
N GLU A 168 19.78 2.30 -3.91
CA GLU A 168 18.50 2.42 -3.24
C GLU A 168 17.58 3.39 -3.98
N TRP A 169 16.29 3.16 -3.79
CA TRP A 169 15.25 4.15 -4.03
C TRP A 169 14.75 4.65 -2.70
N ILE A 170 14.69 5.98 -2.54
CA ILE A 170 14.37 6.63 -1.27
C ILE A 170 13.13 7.51 -1.43
N GLN A 171 12.08 7.20 -0.67
CA GLN A 171 10.91 8.05 -0.45
C GLN A 171 11.12 8.79 0.88
N ARG A 172 11.43 10.09 0.80
CA ARG A 172 11.82 10.88 1.98
C ARG A 172 10.64 11.24 2.90
N ARG A 173 9.50 11.64 2.35
CA ARG A 173 8.30 12.08 3.10
C ARG A 173 7.73 11.00 4.02
N PHE A 174 7.74 9.76 3.55
CA PHE A 174 7.19 8.59 4.25
C PHE A 174 8.28 7.69 4.82
N GLY A 175 9.56 8.06 4.68
CA GLY A 175 10.71 7.34 5.24
C GLY A 175 10.91 5.94 4.66
N ILE A 176 10.54 5.70 3.40
CA ILE A 176 10.60 4.38 2.78
C ILE A 176 11.91 4.26 1.99
N VAL A 177 12.65 3.18 2.21
CA VAL A 177 13.85 2.86 1.45
C VAL A 177 13.69 1.47 0.83
N ILE A 178 13.96 1.36 -0.47
CA ILE A 178 13.91 0.10 -1.21
C ILE A 178 15.26 -0.11 -1.87
N ASP A 179 15.98 -1.13 -1.41
CA ASP A 179 17.20 -1.60 -2.07
C ASP A 179 16.87 -2.12 -3.49
N LYS A 180 17.64 -1.70 -4.49
CA LYS A 180 17.39 -2.04 -5.90
C LYS A 180 17.53 -3.54 -6.18
N ASN A 181 18.37 -4.28 -5.43
CA ASN A 181 18.47 -5.72 -5.56
C ASN A 181 17.20 -6.43 -5.12
N THR A 182 16.42 -5.82 -4.21
CA THR A 182 15.07 -6.30 -3.83
C THR A 182 14.16 -6.44 -5.04
N LEU A 183 14.23 -5.49 -5.99
CA LEU A 183 13.39 -5.48 -7.18
C LEU A 183 13.99 -6.21 -8.39
N ARG A 184 15.27 -6.62 -8.33
CA ARG A 184 15.90 -7.37 -9.43
C ARG A 184 15.21 -8.72 -9.68
N LEU A 185 14.77 -9.38 -8.62
CA LEU A 185 13.96 -10.61 -8.69
C LEU A 185 12.52 -10.36 -9.16
N ALA A 186 12.02 -9.12 -9.04
CA ALA A 186 10.66 -8.75 -9.44
C ALA A 186 10.53 -8.55 -10.95
N LYS A 187 11.65 -8.35 -11.66
CA LYS A 187 11.71 -8.17 -13.13
C LYS A 187 11.89 -9.48 -13.90
N SER A 188 12.22 -10.59 -13.22
CA SER A 188 12.57 -11.88 -13.83
C SER A 188 11.51 -12.98 -13.63
N LEU A 189 10.27 -12.61 -13.29
CA LEU A 189 9.14 -13.53 -13.07
C LEU A 189 7.98 -13.22 -14.01
#